data_AF-A0A7W7T0H5-F1
#
_entry.id   AF-A0A7W7T0H5-F1
#
_cell.length_a   1.000
_cell.length_b   1.000
_cell.length_c   1.000
_cell.angle_alpha   90.00
_cell.angle_beta   90.00
_cell.angle_gamma   90.00
#
_symmetry.space_group_name_H-M   'P 1'
#
loop_
_entity.id
_entity.type
_entity.pdbx_description
1 polymer ?
#
loop_
_entity_poly.entity_id
_entity_poly.type
_entity_poly.pdbx_seq_one_letter_code
_entity_poly.pdbx_strand_id
1 'polypeptide(L)'
;MRSLLVLVALLAAGCAAPGGVVTGDRPPNVGRAELTVLDDAASISVRATDLDGRLFRTSGPVPHAVVEHGVVKVSCTGSGDIELDTGVVWSVRVAGGASAQTVDLRGARVGAVTFEAGASRIDLRLPSSTAVVPVRVVAGASEFVLHAPDGARITLGGGASQVVLDGVARDDVAAGTVLTTGDPVRYEVTVEAGVSRLIVARD
;
A
#
# COMPACT_ATOMS: atom_id res chain seq x y z
N MET A 1 -31.17 -2.76 31.20
CA MET A 1 -29.73 -2.66 30.89
C MET A 1 -29.29 -4.02 30.40
N ARG A 2 -29.08 -4.19 29.09
CA ARG A 2 -28.71 -5.47 28.47
C ARG A 2 -27.19 -5.57 28.47
N SER A 3 -26.63 -6.46 29.29
CA SER A 3 -25.20 -6.79 29.27
C SER A 3 -24.82 -7.35 27.90
N LEU A 4 -23.89 -6.66 27.24
CA LEU A 4 -23.23 -7.11 26.02
C LEU A 4 -22.15 -8.12 26.43
N LEU A 5 -22.28 -9.39 26.02
CA LEU A 5 -21.17 -10.34 26.09
C LEU A 5 -20.12 -9.91 25.05
N VAL A 6 -18.95 -9.49 25.52
CA VAL A 6 -17.76 -9.33 24.67
C VAL A 6 -17.13 -10.71 24.51
N LEU A 7 -17.18 -11.26 23.30
CA LEU A 7 -16.46 -12.48 22.96
C LEU A 7 -15.02 -12.09 22.59
N VAL A 8 -14.09 -12.24 23.53
CA VAL A 8 -12.65 -12.15 23.25
C VAL A 8 -12.20 -13.55 22.81
N ALA A 9 -11.94 -13.73 21.51
CA ALA A 9 -11.29 -14.93 21.02
C ALA A 9 -9.78 -14.84 21.30
N LEU A 10 -9.34 -15.43 22.41
CA LEU A 10 -7.93 -15.62 22.72
C LEU A 10 -7.45 -16.87 21.96
N LEU A 11 -6.74 -16.68 20.85
CA LEU A 11 -6.07 -17.79 20.15
C LEU A 11 -4.70 -18.04 20.79
N ALA A 12 -4.49 -19.28 21.23
CA ALA A 12 -3.29 -19.73 21.91
C ALA A 12 -2.04 -19.57 21.02
N ALA A 13 -0.97 -19.03 21.61
CA ALA A 13 0.35 -19.00 21.01
C ALA A 13 0.92 -20.43 20.93
N GLY A 14 0.77 -21.07 19.77
CA GLY A 14 1.54 -22.26 19.39
C GLY A 14 2.95 -21.86 18.97
N CYS A 15 3.93 -22.71 19.30
CA CYS A 15 5.34 -22.53 18.93
C CYS A 15 5.48 -22.24 17.42
N ALA A 16 6.03 -21.08 17.06
CA ALA A 16 6.15 -20.63 15.67
C ALA A 16 7.15 -21.51 14.91
N ALA A 17 6.64 -22.28 13.94
CA ALA A 17 7.47 -22.83 12.87
C ALA A 17 7.99 -21.69 11.98
N PRO A 18 9.19 -21.79 11.37
CA PRO A 18 9.61 -20.82 10.37
C PRO A 18 8.62 -20.81 9.20
N GLY A 19 8.02 -19.65 8.92
CA GLY A 19 7.05 -19.47 7.83
C GLY A 19 5.60 -19.57 8.30
N GLY A 20 5.16 -18.58 9.09
CA GLY A 20 3.76 -18.46 9.49
C GLY A 20 2.87 -18.00 8.33
N VAL A 21 1.58 -18.31 8.43
CA VAL A 21 0.52 -17.76 7.56
C VAL A 21 -0.65 -17.38 8.46
N VAL A 22 -1.16 -16.15 8.30
CA VAL A 22 -2.39 -15.68 8.94
C VAL A 22 -3.39 -15.31 7.85
N THR A 23 -4.64 -15.75 7.99
CA THR A 23 -5.73 -15.44 7.07
C THR A 23 -6.92 -14.90 7.84
N GLY A 24 -7.75 -14.10 7.17
CA GLY A 24 -9.07 -13.72 7.70
C GLY A 24 -10.15 -13.97 6.65
N ASP A 25 -11.28 -14.52 7.07
CA ASP A 25 -12.43 -14.72 6.19
C ASP A 25 -13.06 -13.38 5.81
N ARG A 26 -13.64 -13.30 4.61
CA ARG A 26 -14.38 -12.12 4.17
C ARG A 26 -15.75 -12.10 4.85
N PRO A 27 -16.07 -11.09 5.67
CA PRO A 27 -17.41 -10.97 6.22
C PRO A 27 -18.43 -10.75 5.09
N PRO A 28 -19.67 -11.22 5.25
CA PRO A 28 -20.72 -11.02 4.26
C PRO A 28 -20.96 -9.52 4.01
N ASN A 29 -21.20 -9.16 2.75
CA ASN A 29 -21.48 -7.78 2.30
C ASN A 29 -20.34 -6.76 2.49
N VAL A 30 -19.09 -7.20 2.71
CA VAL A 30 -17.93 -6.29 2.69
C VAL A 30 -17.56 -5.97 1.24
N GLY A 31 -17.86 -4.75 0.80
CA GLY A 31 -17.45 -4.23 -0.52
C GLY A 31 -16.20 -3.33 -0.47
N ARG A 32 -15.77 -2.92 0.72
CA ARG A 32 -14.63 -2.02 0.94
C ARG A 32 -13.94 -2.37 2.26
N ALA A 33 -12.63 -2.30 2.29
CA ALA A 33 -11.82 -2.55 3.49
C ALA A 33 -10.53 -1.71 3.46
N GLU A 34 -9.89 -1.61 4.61
CA GLU A 34 -8.58 -0.96 4.75
C GLU A 34 -7.53 -2.00 5.16
N LEU A 35 -6.35 -1.90 4.56
CA LEU A 35 -5.13 -2.54 5.05
C LEU A 35 -4.25 -1.48 5.71
N THR A 36 -3.80 -1.71 6.93
CA THR A 36 -2.70 -0.95 7.56
C THR A 36 -1.53 -1.88 7.86
N VAL A 37 -0.34 -1.58 7.34
CA VAL A 37 0.92 -2.28 7.66
C VAL A 37 1.71 -1.45 8.67
N LEU A 38 1.97 -2.01 9.86
CA LEU A 38 2.40 -1.25 11.03
C LEU A 38 3.93 -1.23 11.25
N ASP A 39 4.62 -2.29 10.87
CA ASP A 39 6.00 -2.54 11.34
C ASP A 39 7.08 -2.01 10.40
N ASP A 40 8.23 -1.68 11.00
CA ASP A 40 9.48 -1.51 10.27
C ASP A 40 10.00 -2.89 9.82
N ALA A 41 10.07 -3.10 8.51
CA ALA A 41 10.51 -4.36 7.92
C ALA A 41 11.68 -4.16 6.96
N ALA A 42 12.49 -5.19 6.73
CA ALA A 42 13.44 -5.17 5.62
C ALA A 42 12.69 -5.10 4.28
N SER A 43 11.60 -5.88 4.14
CA SER A 43 10.76 -5.85 2.95
C SER A 43 9.28 -6.08 3.22
N ILE A 44 8.44 -5.33 2.53
CA ILE A 44 6.98 -5.49 2.53
C ILE A 44 6.54 -5.74 1.09
N SER A 45 5.79 -6.80 0.85
CA SER A 45 5.07 -7.03 -0.39
C SER A 45 3.57 -7.02 -0.15
N VAL A 46 2.83 -6.30 -0.99
CA VAL A 46 1.37 -6.29 -1.00
C VAL A 46 0.92 -6.61 -2.42
N ARG A 47 0.03 -7.59 -2.58
CA ARG A 47 -0.56 -7.94 -3.87
C ARG A 47 -2.05 -8.22 -3.74
N ALA A 48 -2.80 -8.04 -4.82
CA ALA A 48 -4.18 -8.53 -4.90
C ALA A 48 -4.27 -9.89 -5.61
N THR A 49 -5.15 -10.76 -5.14
CA THR A 49 -5.42 -12.08 -5.71
C THR A 49 -6.84 -12.53 -5.36
N ASP A 50 -7.42 -13.41 -6.17
CA ASP A 50 -8.61 -14.14 -5.72
C ASP A 50 -8.21 -15.03 -4.55
N LEU A 51 -8.94 -14.90 -3.44
CA LEU A 51 -8.65 -15.55 -2.18
C LEU A 51 -9.73 -16.56 -1.76
N ASP A 52 -10.65 -16.90 -2.66
CA ASP A 52 -11.70 -17.90 -2.48
C ASP A 52 -12.56 -17.63 -1.23
N GLY A 53 -13.02 -16.38 -1.08
CA GLY A 53 -13.88 -15.97 0.04
C GLY A 53 -13.13 -15.56 1.32
N ARG A 54 -11.79 -15.56 1.31
CA ARG A 54 -11.00 -14.88 2.35
C ARG A 54 -10.81 -13.41 2.01
N LEU A 55 -10.68 -12.58 3.05
CA LEU A 55 -10.43 -11.15 2.92
C LEU A 55 -8.96 -10.84 2.65
N PHE A 56 -8.08 -11.53 3.38
CA PHE A 56 -6.64 -11.36 3.26
C PHE A 56 -5.91 -12.66 3.63
N ARG A 57 -4.66 -12.73 3.17
CA ARG A 57 -3.66 -13.69 3.63
C ARG A 57 -2.36 -12.93 3.85
N THR A 58 -1.68 -13.18 4.96
CA THR A 58 -0.33 -12.66 5.19
C THR A 58 0.60 -13.81 5.56
N SER A 59 1.85 -13.74 5.10
CA SER A 59 2.89 -14.71 5.42
C SER A 59 4.22 -14.04 5.68
N GLY A 60 5.08 -14.73 6.44
CA GLY A 60 6.41 -14.24 6.79
C GLY A 60 7.04 -15.11 7.87
N PRO A 61 8.21 -14.70 8.42
CA PRO A 61 8.83 -15.40 9.53
C PRO A 61 7.93 -15.45 10.76
N VAL A 62 7.37 -14.29 11.12
CA VAL A 62 6.45 -14.12 12.25
C VAL A 62 5.35 -13.12 11.83
N PRO A 63 4.38 -13.55 11.00
CA PRO A 63 3.30 -12.69 10.58
C PRO A 63 2.26 -12.59 11.69
N HIS A 64 1.76 -11.38 11.92
CA HIS A 64 0.64 -11.15 12.80
C HIS A 64 -0.35 -10.23 12.11
N ALA A 65 -1.64 -10.57 12.22
CA ALA A 65 -2.71 -9.78 11.66
C ALA A 65 -3.95 -9.84 12.53
N VAL A 66 -4.62 -8.70 12.65
CA VAL A 66 -5.90 -8.56 13.34
C VAL A 66 -6.85 -7.74 12.49
N VAL A 67 -8.14 -8.05 12.57
CA VAL A 67 -9.19 -7.25 11.93
C VAL A 67 -9.93 -6.47 13.00
N GLU A 68 -9.84 -5.16 12.95
CA GLU A 68 -10.49 -4.26 13.91
C GLU A 68 -11.28 -3.20 13.17
N HIS A 69 -12.59 -3.11 13.43
CA HIS A 69 -13.47 -2.11 12.82
C HIS A 69 -13.40 -2.05 11.28
N GLY A 70 -13.19 -3.19 10.62
CA GLY A 70 -13.08 -3.28 9.15
C GLY A 70 -11.69 -2.94 8.60
N VAL A 71 -10.70 -2.72 9.47
CA VAL A 71 -9.29 -2.51 9.13
C VAL A 71 -8.52 -3.80 9.39
N VAL A 72 -7.88 -4.33 8.36
CA VAL A 72 -6.88 -5.39 8.46
C VAL A 72 -5.57 -4.73 8.88
N LYS A 73 -5.13 -4.96 10.11
CA LYS A 73 -3.85 -4.48 10.62
C LYS A 73 -2.85 -5.62 10.53
N VAL A 74 -1.74 -5.41 9.85
CA VAL A 74 -0.68 -6.40 9.65
C VAL A 74 0.63 -5.88 10.22
N SER A 75 1.32 -6.74 10.94
CA SER A 75 2.64 -6.52 11.54
C SER A 75 3.51 -7.73 11.17
N CYS A 76 4.66 -7.50 10.54
CA CYS A 76 5.58 -8.55 10.08
C CYS A 76 7.00 -8.21 10.51
N THR A 77 7.65 -9.12 11.24
CA THR A 77 9.06 -8.95 11.60
C THR A 77 9.98 -9.40 10.46
N GLY A 78 10.85 -8.50 9.99
CA GLY A 78 11.83 -8.78 8.95
C GLY A 78 11.22 -8.67 7.55
N SER A 79 10.36 -9.61 7.14
CA SER A 79 9.68 -9.56 5.85
C SER A 79 8.22 -9.98 5.95
N GLY A 80 7.38 -9.41 5.09
CA GLY A 80 5.96 -9.73 5.03
C GLY A 80 5.43 -9.75 3.61
N ASP A 81 4.70 -10.81 3.26
CA ASP A 81 3.92 -10.92 2.03
C ASP A 81 2.45 -10.85 2.36
N ILE A 82 1.74 -9.90 1.78
CA ILE A 82 0.33 -9.61 2.06
C ILE A 82 -0.47 -9.75 0.77
N GLU A 83 -1.49 -10.57 0.82
CA GLU A 83 -2.42 -10.83 -0.27
C GLU A 83 -3.81 -10.31 0.11
N LEU A 84 -4.41 -9.54 -0.79
CA LEU A 84 -5.69 -8.89 -0.61
C LEU A 84 -6.73 -9.44 -1.60
N ASP A 85 -7.97 -9.61 -1.16
CA ASP A 85 -9.05 -10.09 -2.01
C ASP A 85 -9.37 -9.09 -3.14
N THR A 86 -9.39 -9.57 -4.39
CA THR A 86 -9.73 -8.77 -5.57
C THR A 86 -11.20 -8.31 -5.59
N GLY A 87 -12.07 -9.01 -4.85
CA GLY A 87 -13.49 -8.68 -4.75
C GLY A 87 -13.82 -7.49 -3.84
N VAL A 88 -12.82 -6.83 -3.26
CA VAL A 88 -12.97 -5.72 -2.29
C VAL A 88 -12.27 -4.45 -2.81
N VAL A 89 -12.87 -3.29 -2.57
CA VAL A 89 -12.20 -2.00 -2.79
C VAL A 89 -11.28 -1.70 -1.60
N TRP A 90 -9.98 -1.60 -1.85
CA TRP A 90 -8.96 -1.44 -0.82
C TRP A 90 -8.46 -0.02 -0.68
N SER A 91 -8.44 0.47 0.56
CA SER A 91 -7.53 1.54 0.97
C SER A 91 -6.30 0.91 1.59
N VAL A 92 -5.10 1.20 1.06
CA VAL A 92 -3.84 0.62 1.54
C VAL A 92 -3.02 1.68 2.24
N ARG A 93 -2.67 1.43 3.50
CA ARG A 93 -1.83 2.30 4.33
C ARG A 93 -0.60 1.54 4.79
N VAL A 94 0.58 2.02 4.45
CA VAL A 94 1.86 1.49 4.92
C VAL A 94 2.43 2.48 5.93
N ALA A 95 2.18 2.20 7.21
CA ALA A 95 2.55 3.06 8.32
C ALA A 95 3.99 2.82 8.81
N GLY A 96 4.46 1.58 8.73
CA GLY A 96 5.85 1.21 9.05
C GLY A 96 6.82 1.43 7.88
N GLY A 97 8.08 1.72 8.20
CA GLY A 97 9.13 1.93 7.21
C GLY A 97 9.64 0.61 6.63
N ALA A 98 10.30 0.65 5.47
CA ALA A 98 11.07 -0.51 5.02
C ALA A 98 12.22 -0.14 4.11
N SER A 99 13.22 -1.01 3.99
CA SER A 99 14.23 -0.85 2.94
C SER A 99 13.56 -0.96 1.56
N ALA A 100 12.64 -1.92 1.38
CA ALA A 100 11.88 -2.09 0.15
C ALA A 100 10.38 -2.29 0.41
N GLN A 101 9.55 -1.52 -0.29
CA GLN A 101 8.10 -1.67 -0.29
C GLN A 101 7.65 -1.94 -1.73
N THR A 102 7.07 -3.11 -2.00
CA THR A 102 6.48 -3.46 -3.29
C THR A 102 4.98 -3.62 -3.12
N VAL A 103 4.21 -2.72 -3.72
CA VAL A 103 2.75 -2.67 -3.61
C VAL A 103 2.16 -2.84 -5.00
N ASP A 104 1.85 -4.09 -5.36
CA ASP A 104 1.29 -4.46 -6.65
C ASP A 104 -0.23 -4.62 -6.58
N LEU A 105 -0.94 -3.55 -6.92
CA LEU A 105 -2.39 -3.47 -6.87
C LEU A 105 -3.05 -3.61 -8.24
N ARG A 106 -2.33 -4.09 -9.27
CA ARG A 106 -2.87 -4.24 -10.63
C ARG A 106 -4.10 -5.15 -10.70
N GLY A 107 -4.22 -6.13 -9.81
CA GLY A 107 -5.40 -6.98 -9.68
C GLY A 107 -6.50 -6.43 -8.76
N ALA A 108 -6.24 -5.34 -8.05
CA ALA A 108 -7.12 -4.82 -7.00
C ALA A 108 -8.18 -3.85 -7.55
N ARG A 109 -9.19 -3.57 -6.74
CA ARG A 109 -9.96 -2.33 -6.82
C ARG A 109 -9.38 -1.39 -5.76
N VAL A 110 -8.89 -0.21 -6.15
CA VAL A 110 -8.17 0.69 -5.23
C VAL A 110 -9.01 1.92 -4.91
N GLY A 111 -9.14 2.22 -3.62
CA GLY A 111 -9.80 3.42 -3.11
C GLY A 111 -8.80 4.51 -2.69
N ALA A 112 -7.65 4.13 -2.13
CA ALA A 112 -6.57 5.04 -1.74
C ALA A 112 -5.27 4.26 -1.48
N VAL A 113 -4.13 4.94 -1.59
CA VAL A 113 -2.83 4.41 -1.14
C VAL A 113 -2.08 5.48 -0.35
N THR A 114 -1.56 5.13 0.83
CA THR A 114 -0.77 6.03 1.67
C THR A 114 0.49 5.33 2.18
N PHE A 115 1.64 5.97 2.01
CA PHE A 115 2.91 5.59 2.62
C PHE A 115 3.28 6.65 3.66
N GLU A 116 3.36 6.27 4.94
CA GLU A 116 3.55 7.24 6.03
C GLU A 116 4.97 7.32 6.54
N ALA A 117 5.68 6.19 6.57
CA ALA A 117 7.08 6.12 6.97
C ALA A 117 8.00 6.08 5.75
N GLY A 118 9.26 6.44 5.98
CA GLY A 118 10.26 6.50 4.92
C GLY A 118 10.70 5.12 4.45
N ALA A 119 11.15 5.05 3.20
CA ALA A 119 11.68 3.83 2.61
C ALA A 119 12.88 4.12 1.70
N SER A 120 13.79 3.16 1.56
CA SER A 120 14.85 3.30 0.54
C SER A 120 14.25 3.19 -0.86
N ARG A 121 13.30 2.26 -1.05
CA ARG A 121 12.57 2.13 -2.30
C ARG A 121 11.09 1.82 -2.09
N ILE A 122 10.24 2.57 -2.79
CA ILE A 122 8.82 2.30 -2.95
C ILE A 122 8.58 1.95 -4.42
N ASP A 123 7.96 0.82 -4.68
CA ASP A 123 7.49 0.39 -6.01
C ASP A 123 5.98 0.16 -5.92
N LEU A 124 5.21 1.08 -6.51
CA LEU A 124 3.75 1.04 -6.53
C LEU A 124 3.26 0.76 -7.94
N ARG A 125 2.45 -0.29 -8.10
CA ARG A 125 1.76 -0.60 -9.35
C ARG A 125 0.25 -0.50 -9.18
N LEU A 126 -0.39 0.36 -9.95
CA LEU A 126 -1.82 0.64 -9.83
C LEU A 126 -2.63 -0.03 -10.95
N PRO A 127 -3.91 -0.36 -10.70
CA PRO A 127 -4.81 -0.89 -11.72
C PRO A 127 -5.49 0.25 -12.48
N SER A 128 -5.83 0.05 -13.76
CA SER A 128 -6.70 0.99 -14.47
C SER A 128 -7.98 1.27 -13.66
N SER A 129 -8.36 2.54 -13.57
CA SER A 129 -9.43 3.02 -12.70
C SER A 129 -10.39 3.94 -13.42
N THR A 130 -11.69 3.75 -13.18
CA THR A 130 -12.72 4.71 -13.60
C THR A 130 -12.94 5.82 -12.58
N ALA A 131 -12.41 5.67 -11.36
CA ALA A 131 -12.50 6.63 -10.27
C ALA A 131 -11.17 7.40 -10.09
N VAL A 132 -11.25 8.58 -9.48
CA VAL A 132 -10.04 9.29 -9.04
C VAL A 132 -9.55 8.65 -7.74
N VAL A 133 -8.28 8.21 -7.72
CA VAL A 133 -7.64 7.50 -6.62
C VAL A 133 -6.55 8.40 -6.02
N PRO A 134 -6.67 8.80 -4.74
CA PRO A 134 -5.60 9.51 -4.05
C PRO A 134 -4.44 8.57 -3.72
N VAL A 135 -3.22 9.05 -3.95
CA VAL A 135 -1.96 8.43 -3.51
C VAL A 135 -1.18 9.45 -2.69
N ARG A 136 -0.75 9.09 -1.49
CA ARG A 136 0.06 9.95 -0.62
C ARG A 136 1.35 9.28 -0.20
N VAL A 137 2.44 10.02 -0.30
CA VAL A 137 3.76 9.66 0.22
C VAL A 137 4.12 10.75 1.22
N VAL A 138 3.94 10.47 2.50
CA VAL A 138 4.04 11.47 3.58
C VAL A 138 5.50 11.68 3.96
N ALA A 139 6.21 10.60 4.29
CA ALA A 139 7.66 10.61 4.50
C ALA A 139 8.43 10.44 3.19
N GLY A 140 9.71 10.80 3.19
CA GLY A 140 10.55 10.74 2.00
C GLY A 140 10.96 9.31 1.62
N ALA A 141 11.34 9.14 0.35
CA ALA A 141 11.94 7.90 -0.14
C ALA A 141 13.19 8.20 -0.97
N SER A 142 14.19 7.31 -0.95
CA SER A 142 15.33 7.48 -1.86
C SER A 142 14.90 7.26 -3.31
N GLU A 143 14.07 6.24 -3.57
CA GLU A 143 13.46 6.01 -4.87
C GLU A 143 11.97 5.71 -4.73
N PHE A 144 11.14 6.42 -5.50
CA PHE A 144 9.73 6.11 -5.68
C PHE A 144 9.45 5.81 -7.15
N VAL A 145 9.02 4.58 -7.42
CA VAL A 145 8.60 4.12 -8.74
C VAL A 145 7.08 3.98 -8.74
N LEU A 146 6.42 4.73 -9.60
CA LEU A 146 4.99 4.71 -9.81
C LEU A 146 4.68 4.15 -11.20
N HIS A 147 3.98 3.02 -11.23
CA HIS A 147 3.37 2.48 -12.43
C HIS A 147 1.87 2.78 -12.40
N ALA A 148 1.44 3.71 -13.25
CA ALA A 148 0.08 4.23 -13.33
C ALA A 148 -0.39 4.14 -14.79
N PRO A 149 -1.21 3.14 -15.15
CA PRO A 149 -1.65 2.95 -16.54
C PRO A 149 -2.52 4.10 -17.06
N ASP A 150 -3.29 4.73 -16.18
CA ASP A 150 -4.05 5.97 -16.46
C ASP A 150 -3.24 7.23 -16.09
N GLY A 151 -3.76 8.42 -16.42
CA GLY A 151 -3.08 9.67 -16.12
C GLY A 151 -2.94 9.96 -14.62
N ALA A 152 -1.84 10.59 -14.22
CA ALA A 152 -1.58 11.00 -12.85
C ALA A 152 -1.24 12.49 -12.77
N ARG A 153 -1.81 13.21 -11.80
CA ARG A 153 -1.33 14.52 -11.37
C ARG A 153 -0.49 14.32 -10.10
N ILE A 154 0.75 14.78 -10.12
CA ILE A 154 1.71 14.57 -9.03
C ILE A 154 2.15 15.92 -8.47
N THR A 155 1.90 16.14 -7.19
CA THR A 155 2.33 17.34 -6.46
C THR A 155 3.53 17.00 -5.58
N LEU A 156 4.67 17.64 -5.83
CA LEU A 156 5.91 17.44 -5.08
C LEU A 156 6.01 18.50 -3.97
N GLY A 157 5.59 18.19 -2.76
CA GLY A 157 5.71 19.05 -1.59
C GLY A 157 7.16 19.33 -1.19
N GLY A 158 8.01 18.30 -1.14
CA GLY A 158 9.43 18.44 -0.78
C GLY A 158 10.41 18.54 -1.95
N GLY A 159 9.92 18.48 -3.20
CA GLY A 159 10.75 18.43 -4.41
C GLY A 159 11.36 17.05 -4.67
N ALA A 160 12.19 16.97 -5.72
CA ALA A 160 12.93 15.76 -6.06
C ALA A 160 14.29 16.07 -6.70
N SER A 161 15.33 15.32 -6.37
CA SER A 161 16.63 15.49 -7.03
C SER A 161 16.57 15.08 -8.50
N GLN A 162 15.79 14.03 -8.82
CA GLN A 162 15.50 13.65 -10.19
C GLN A 162 14.07 13.14 -10.34
N VAL A 163 13.42 13.52 -11.43
CA VAL A 163 12.15 12.97 -11.89
C VAL A 163 12.34 12.39 -13.29
N VAL A 164 11.93 11.14 -13.50
CA VAL A 164 11.81 10.51 -14.81
C VAL A 164 10.34 10.32 -15.13
N LEU A 165 9.85 11.05 -16.13
CA LEU A 165 8.46 11.05 -16.56
C LEU A 165 8.38 10.55 -18.00
N ASP A 166 7.73 9.41 -18.24
CA ASP A 166 7.63 8.80 -19.58
C ASP A 166 9.02 8.68 -20.27
N GLY A 167 10.05 8.34 -19.50
CA GLY A 167 11.44 8.21 -19.98
C GLY A 167 12.24 9.51 -20.07
N VAL A 168 11.63 10.67 -19.81
CA VAL A 168 12.31 11.98 -19.84
C VAL A 168 12.74 12.39 -18.43
N ALA A 169 14.05 12.50 -18.22
CA ALA A 169 14.63 12.92 -16.96
C ALA A 169 14.63 14.45 -16.79
N ARG A 170 14.42 14.91 -15.55
CA ARG A 170 14.57 16.29 -15.07
C ARG A 170 15.25 16.25 -13.72
N ASP A 171 16.28 17.06 -13.54
CA ASP A 171 17.00 17.16 -12.28
C ASP A 171 16.58 18.43 -11.51
N ASP A 172 16.88 18.46 -10.21
CA ASP A 172 16.66 19.60 -9.30
C ASP A 172 15.22 20.15 -9.35
N VAL A 173 14.25 19.25 -9.26
CA VAL A 173 12.82 19.59 -9.31
C VAL A 173 12.38 20.20 -7.99
N ALA A 174 12.03 21.48 -8.02
CA ALA A 174 11.69 22.25 -6.83
C ALA A 174 10.42 21.76 -6.12
N ALA A 175 10.37 22.00 -4.81
CA ALA A 175 9.16 21.92 -4.00
C ALA A 175 8.02 22.77 -4.59
N GLY A 176 6.79 22.28 -4.49
CA GLY A 176 5.59 22.87 -5.08
C GLY A 176 5.37 22.54 -6.57
N THR A 177 6.30 21.82 -7.22
CA THR A 177 6.13 21.44 -8.63
C THR A 177 4.94 20.48 -8.79
N VAL A 178 4.08 20.77 -9.78
CA VAL A 178 3.01 19.87 -10.21
C VAL A 178 3.38 19.28 -11.56
N LEU A 179 3.39 17.96 -11.64
CA LEU A 179 3.61 17.17 -12.84
C LEU A 179 2.29 16.53 -13.26
N THR A 180 2.11 16.26 -14.54
CA THR A 180 0.94 15.54 -15.04
C THR A 180 1.36 14.57 -16.13
N THR A 181 0.82 13.36 -16.06
CA THR A 181 0.95 12.31 -17.09
C THR A 181 -0.41 11.90 -17.58
N GLY A 182 -0.49 11.50 -18.86
CA GLY A 182 -1.67 10.88 -19.45
C GLY A 182 -2.96 11.71 -19.38
N ASP A 183 -4.00 11.15 -19.98
CA ASP A 183 -5.38 11.63 -19.89
C ASP A 183 -6.31 10.43 -20.14
N PRO A 184 -7.41 10.24 -19.36
CA PRO A 184 -7.85 11.05 -18.22
C PRO A 184 -6.94 10.91 -17.00
N VAL A 185 -6.86 11.97 -16.19
CA VAL A 185 -6.20 11.91 -14.88
C VAL A 185 -7.08 11.11 -13.90
N ARG A 186 -6.57 9.96 -13.46
CA ARG A 186 -7.20 9.05 -12.49
C ARG A 186 -6.45 8.94 -11.18
N TYR A 187 -5.20 9.38 -11.10
CA TYR A 187 -4.45 9.38 -9.86
C TYR A 187 -4.07 10.79 -9.44
N GLU A 188 -4.39 11.13 -8.19
CA GLU A 188 -3.96 12.37 -7.55
C GLU A 188 -2.88 12.00 -6.53
N VAL A 189 -1.62 12.24 -6.90
CA VAL A 189 -0.45 11.82 -6.14
C VAL A 189 0.13 13.03 -5.41
N THR A 190 0.31 12.92 -4.10
CA THR A 190 1.00 13.93 -3.30
C THR A 190 2.22 13.30 -2.65
N VAL A 191 3.39 13.88 -2.91
CA VAL A 191 4.65 13.50 -2.26
C VAL A 191 5.00 14.65 -1.31
N GLU A 192 4.64 14.52 -0.04
CA GLU A 192 4.66 15.63 0.92
C GLU A 192 6.09 15.98 1.34
N ALA A 193 6.89 14.97 1.71
CA ALA A 193 8.34 15.11 1.88
C ALA A 193 9.09 15.04 0.54
N GLY A 194 10.42 15.14 0.58
CA GLY A 194 11.26 15.02 -0.61
C GLY A 194 11.52 13.56 -1.01
N VAL A 195 11.71 13.31 -2.29
CA VAL A 195 12.24 12.04 -2.82
C VAL A 195 13.55 12.28 -3.55
N SER A 196 14.54 11.39 -3.46
CA SER A 196 15.76 11.59 -4.27
C SER A 196 15.46 11.32 -5.74
N ARG A 197 14.72 10.25 -6.03
CA ARG A 197 14.33 9.89 -7.39
C ARG A 197 12.85 9.52 -7.46
N LEU A 198 12.14 10.14 -8.40
CA LEU A 198 10.78 9.75 -8.79
C LEU A 198 10.82 9.19 -10.22
N ILE A 199 10.26 8.00 -10.43
CA ILE A 199 10.05 7.42 -11.77
C ILE A 199 8.56 7.20 -11.95
N VAL A 200 8.02 7.63 -13.07
CA VAL A 200 6.62 7.42 -13.42
C VAL A 200 6.54 6.74 -14.79
N ALA A 201 5.91 5.58 -14.80
CA ALA A 201 5.67 4.74 -15.97
C ALA A 201 4.15 4.47 -16.14
N ARG A 202 3.74 4.13 -17.37
CA ARG A 202 2.33 3.93 -17.77
C ARG A 202 2.02 2.52 -18.28
N ASP A 203 2.81 1.53 -17.86
CA ASP A 203 2.71 0.11 -18.22
C ASP A 203 1.66 -0.68 -17.42
#